data_AF-A0A1V5NQG4-F1
#
_entry.id   AF-A0A1V5NQG4-F1
#
_cell.length_a   1.000
_cell.length_b   1.000
_cell.length_c   1.000
_cell.angle_alpha   90.00
_cell.angle_beta   90.00
_cell.angle_gamma   90.00
#
_symmetry.space_group_name_H-M   'P 1'
#
loop_
_entity.id
_entity.type
_entity.pdbx_description
1 polymer ?
#
loop_
_entity_poly.entity_id
_entity_poly.type
_entity_poly.pdbx_seq_one_letter_code
_entity_poly.pdbx_strand_id
1 'polypeptide(L)'
;MGATGSGRNLAGIIVGADAVKNEITAHAIATSQVVPGVQTILEIGGQDSKIIILRNGVVTDFAMNTVCAAGTGSFLDQQAARLNISIDQFGEIALQSGSSVRIAGRCAVFAESDMIHKQQMGCGLPDILAGLCEALVRNYLNNVGKGKEILAPVVFQGGVAANVGMIRAFEQALGLPIKVPPYYNVMGAVGAALLARETAAKKGYSLFKGFGISDMEYKTGSFECPGCSNLCEVIQVTEDGRIIARWGDRCGKWSNALREEKIS
;
A
#
# COMPACT_ATOMS: atom_id res chain seq x y z
N MET A 1 -13.02 -5.10 15.54
CA MET A 1 -12.35 -4.11 14.66
C MET A 1 -10.88 -4.45 14.44
N GLY A 2 -10.38 -4.30 13.22
CA GLY A 2 -8.96 -4.51 12.90
C GLY A 2 -8.32 -3.25 12.31
N ALA A 3 -7.01 -3.09 12.49
CA ALA A 3 -6.23 -1.97 11.95
C ALA A 3 -4.97 -2.48 11.22
N THR A 4 -4.72 -1.92 10.04
CA THR A 4 -3.51 -2.13 9.23
C THR A 4 -3.10 -0.82 8.54
N GLY A 5 -2.06 -0.84 7.71
CA GLY A 5 -1.49 0.39 7.13
C GLY A 5 -0.29 0.93 7.91
N SER A 6 0.26 2.02 7.38
CA SER A 6 1.29 2.85 8.05
C SER A 6 0.78 3.45 9.37
N GLY A 7 -0.46 3.94 9.39
CA GLY A 7 -1.12 4.54 10.57
C GLY A 7 -1.72 3.56 11.58
N ARG A 8 -1.54 2.24 11.40
CA ARG A 8 -2.28 1.19 12.15
C ARG A 8 -2.19 1.27 13.66
N ASN A 9 -1.06 1.73 14.22
CA ASN A 9 -0.86 1.76 15.66
C ASN A 9 -1.73 2.84 16.29
N LEU A 10 -1.69 4.06 15.74
CA LEU A 10 -2.52 5.16 16.21
C LEU A 10 -4.00 4.85 15.99
N ALA A 11 -4.36 4.43 14.77
CA ALA A 11 -5.73 4.04 14.46
C ALA A 11 -6.23 2.93 15.40
N GLY A 12 -5.40 1.92 15.65
CA GLY A 12 -5.73 0.83 16.56
C GLY A 12 -5.96 1.28 18.01
N ILE A 13 -5.21 2.26 18.50
CA ILE A 13 -5.41 2.82 19.85
C ILE A 13 -6.71 3.63 19.93
N ILE A 14 -6.96 4.48 18.92
CA ILE A 14 -8.15 5.34 18.86
C ILE A 14 -9.41 4.48 18.82
N VAL A 15 -9.49 3.53 17.88
CA VAL A 15 -10.71 2.72 17.70
C VAL A 15 -10.83 1.59 18.73
N GLY A 16 -9.76 1.24 19.43
CA GLY A 16 -9.71 0.01 20.24
C GLY A 16 -9.72 -1.24 19.35
N ALA A 17 -8.75 -1.35 18.44
CA ALA A 17 -8.70 -2.49 17.53
C ALA A 17 -8.38 -3.81 18.26
N ASP A 18 -9.11 -4.87 17.92
CA ASP A 18 -8.87 -6.23 18.37
C ASP A 18 -7.58 -6.80 17.80
N ALA A 19 -7.25 -6.41 16.57
CA ALA A 19 -6.05 -6.82 15.86
C ALA A 19 -5.38 -5.63 15.18
N VAL A 20 -4.12 -5.36 15.52
CA VAL A 20 -3.26 -4.40 14.82
C VAL A 20 -2.16 -5.18 14.11
N LYS A 21 -2.19 -5.21 12.78
CA LYS A 21 -1.29 -6.07 11.97
C LYS A 21 -0.70 -5.30 10.80
N ASN A 22 0.54 -5.65 10.44
CA ASN A 22 1.19 -5.02 9.28
C ASN A 22 0.44 -5.37 7.97
N GLU A 23 0.65 -4.54 6.96
CA GLU A 23 -0.05 -4.64 5.66
C GLU A 23 0.29 -5.93 4.93
N ILE A 24 1.53 -6.42 5.05
CA ILE A 24 1.98 -7.66 4.42
C ILE A 24 1.11 -8.84 4.87
N THR A 25 0.92 -8.97 6.19
CA THR A 25 0.09 -10.02 6.78
C THR A 25 -1.37 -9.83 6.38
N ALA A 26 -1.89 -8.60 6.45
CA ALA A 26 -3.28 -8.33 6.12
C ALA A 26 -3.61 -8.69 4.65
N HIS A 27 -2.80 -8.22 3.70
CA HIS A 27 -2.96 -8.56 2.29
C HIS A 27 -2.80 -10.06 2.02
N ALA A 28 -1.82 -10.72 2.63
CA ALA A 28 -1.61 -12.16 2.47
C ALA A 28 -2.82 -12.98 2.94
N ILE A 29 -3.38 -12.63 4.11
CA ILE A 29 -4.57 -13.30 4.68
C ILE A 29 -5.80 -13.08 3.79
N ALA A 30 -6.08 -11.83 3.41
CA ALA A 30 -7.22 -11.52 2.55
C ALA A 30 -7.12 -12.24 1.20
N THR A 31 -5.95 -12.19 0.57
CA THR A 31 -5.74 -12.77 -0.76
C THR A 31 -5.80 -14.29 -0.72
N SER A 32 -5.25 -14.93 0.33
CA SER A 32 -5.31 -16.39 0.47
C SER A 32 -6.75 -16.91 0.65
N GLN A 33 -7.66 -16.10 1.20
CA GLN A 33 -9.08 -16.46 1.27
C GLN A 33 -9.82 -16.27 -0.06
N VAL A 34 -9.52 -15.19 -0.80
CA VAL A 34 -10.21 -14.87 -2.06
C VAL A 34 -9.66 -15.67 -3.25
N VAL A 35 -8.36 -16.00 -3.22
CA VAL A 35 -7.66 -16.75 -4.26
C VAL A 35 -6.86 -17.89 -3.61
N PRO A 36 -7.48 -19.06 -3.43
CA PRO A 36 -6.80 -20.24 -2.91
C PRO A 36 -5.57 -20.59 -3.74
N GLY A 37 -4.45 -20.86 -3.07
CA GLY A 37 -3.19 -21.23 -3.72
C GLY A 37 -2.39 -20.07 -4.31
N VAL A 38 -2.76 -18.81 -4.05
CA VAL A 38 -1.96 -17.63 -4.47
C VAL A 38 -0.48 -17.80 -4.11
N GLN A 39 0.39 -17.51 -5.07
CA GLN A 39 1.85 -17.63 -4.89
C GLN A 39 2.58 -16.30 -4.97
N THR A 40 2.00 -15.30 -5.63
CA THR A 40 2.57 -13.95 -5.70
C THR A 40 1.47 -12.92 -5.64
N ILE A 41 1.67 -11.89 -4.83
CA ILE A 41 0.81 -10.73 -4.72
C ILE A 41 1.61 -9.51 -5.15
N LEU A 42 1.12 -8.85 -6.20
CA LEU A 42 1.56 -7.54 -6.64
C LEU A 42 0.58 -6.54 -6.03
N GLU A 43 1.07 -5.57 -5.26
CA GLU A 43 0.24 -4.52 -4.67
C GLU A 43 0.82 -3.16 -5.04
N ILE A 44 0.01 -2.31 -5.66
CA ILE A 44 0.41 -0.94 -5.99
C ILE A 44 -0.68 0.01 -5.53
N GLY A 45 -0.38 0.72 -4.45
CA GLY A 45 -1.21 1.78 -3.90
C GLY A 45 -0.88 3.14 -4.52
N GLY A 46 -1.41 4.21 -3.91
CA GLY A 46 -1.15 5.57 -4.37
C GLY A 46 0.28 6.05 -4.08
N GLN A 47 0.85 5.66 -2.94
CA GLN A 47 2.11 6.20 -2.41
C GLN A 47 3.21 5.17 -2.22
N ASP A 48 2.86 3.89 -2.19
CA ASP A 48 3.80 2.80 -2.06
C ASP A 48 3.40 1.62 -2.95
N SER A 49 4.32 0.66 -3.05
CA SER A 49 4.11 -0.57 -3.79
C SER A 49 4.82 -1.72 -3.09
N LYS A 50 4.26 -2.92 -3.18
CA LYS A 50 4.69 -4.10 -2.44
C LYS A 50 4.63 -5.33 -3.33
N ILE A 51 5.57 -6.24 -3.15
CA ILE A 51 5.46 -7.62 -3.64
C ILE A 51 5.47 -8.55 -2.43
N ILE A 52 4.58 -9.55 -2.44
CA ILE A 52 4.50 -10.56 -1.38
C ILE A 52 4.53 -11.93 -2.03
N ILE A 53 5.50 -12.75 -1.62
CA ILE A 53 5.70 -14.10 -2.10
C ILE A 53 5.13 -15.07 -1.08
N LEU A 54 4.24 -15.94 -1.53
CA LEU A 54 3.64 -16.98 -0.71
C LEU A 54 4.04 -18.35 -1.23
N ARG A 55 4.41 -19.25 -0.32
CA ARG A 55 4.59 -20.67 -0.61
C ARG A 55 3.81 -21.47 0.41
N ASN A 56 2.97 -22.39 -0.06
CA ASN A 56 2.10 -23.20 0.79
C ASN A 56 1.24 -22.36 1.77
N GLY A 57 0.74 -21.21 1.31
CA GLY A 57 -0.09 -20.30 2.12
C GLY A 57 0.68 -19.46 3.15
N VAL A 58 2.01 -19.56 3.21
CA VAL A 58 2.85 -18.80 4.13
C VAL A 58 3.64 -17.74 3.37
N VAL A 59 3.75 -16.53 3.92
CA VAL A 59 4.61 -15.49 3.38
C VAL A 59 6.07 -15.89 3.58
N THR A 60 6.78 -16.13 2.47
CA THR A 60 8.20 -16.52 2.50
C THR A 60 9.13 -15.36 2.19
N ASP A 61 8.66 -14.38 1.44
CA ASP A 61 9.45 -13.20 1.08
C ASP A 61 8.53 -12.01 0.77
N PHE A 62 9.02 -10.79 0.97
CA PHE A 62 8.35 -9.57 0.56
C PHE A 62 9.36 -8.44 0.29
N ALA A 63 8.93 -7.44 -0.47
CA ALA A 63 9.64 -6.18 -0.59
C ALA A 63 8.64 -5.04 -0.74
N MET A 64 9.06 -3.83 -0.38
CA MET A 64 8.24 -2.62 -0.49
C MET A 64 9.09 -1.44 -0.95
N ASN A 65 8.49 -0.56 -1.76
CA ASN A 65 9.04 0.75 -2.10
C ASN A 65 8.12 1.83 -1.52
N THR A 66 8.66 2.60 -0.58
CA THR A 66 7.97 3.73 0.09
C THR A 66 8.63 5.08 -0.18
N VAL A 67 9.73 5.11 -0.96
CA VAL A 67 10.56 6.31 -1.13
C VAL A 67 10.33 6.95 -2.49
N CYS A 68 10.13 6.14 -3.53
CA CYS A 68 10.05 6.64 -4.90
C CYS A 68 8.62 6.53 -5.44
N ALA A 69 8.06 7.66 -5.89
CA ALA A 69 6.78 7.71 -6.59
C ALA A 69 6.82 6.96 -7.93
N ALA A 70 8.00 6.83 -8.55
CA ALA A 70 8.16 5.99 -9.75
C ALA A 70 7.95 4.52 -9.35
N GLY A 71 6.77 3.99 -9.69
CA GLY A 71 6.31 2.66 -9.27
C GLY A 71 5.00 2.65 -8.49
N THR A 72 4.35 3.80 -8.28
CA THR A 72 3.08 3.92 -7.52
C THR A 72 1.98 4.60 -8.34
N GLY A 73 0.74 4.61 -7.84
CA GLY A 73 -0.39 5.25 -8.50
C GLY A 73 -0.19 6.75 -8.73
N SER A 74 0.46 7.44 -7.81
CA SER A 74 0.75 8.88 -7.95
C SER A 74 1.54 9.22 -9.22
N PHE A 75 2.37 8.31 -9.72
CA PHE A 75 3.06 8.50 -11.00
C PHE A 75 2.09 8.57 -12.17
N LEU A 76 1.11 7.67 -12.19
CA LEU A 76 0.08 7.62 -13.24
C LEU A 76 -0.85 8.83 -13.13
N ASP A 77 -1.25 9.22 -11.92
CA ASP A 77 -2.07 10.41 -11.68
C ASP A 77 -1.39 11.67 -12.23
N GLN A 78 -0.10 11.84 -11.95
CA GLN A 78 0.69 12.97 -12.46
C GLN A 78 0.77 12.97 -13.99
N GLN A 79 0.95 11.80 -14.62
CA GLN A 79 1.03 11.72 -16.08
C GLN A 79 -0.34 11.94 -16.73
N ALA A 80 -1.41 11.41 -16.14
CA ALA A 80 -2.79 11.60 -16.59
C ALA A 80 -3.17 13.09 -16.60
N ALA A 81 -2.90 13.78 -15.48
CA ALA A 81 -3.16 15.21 -15.34
C ALA A 81 -2.41 16.04 -16.40
N ARG A 82 -1.16 15.69 -16.70
CA ARG A 82 -0.34 16.38 -17.72
C ARG A 82 -0.85 16.18 -19.14
N LEU A 83 -1.34 14.97 -19.43
CA LEU A 83 -1.95 14.65 -20.72
C LEU A 83 -3.40 15.13 -20.81
N ASN A 84 -3.91 15.79 -19.78
CA ASN A 84 -5.28 16.29 -19.66
C ASN A 84 -6.34 15.19 -19.87
N ILE A 85 -6.10 14.02 -19.29
CA ILE A 85 -7.03 12.88 -19.29
C ILE A 85 -7.37 12.46 -17.85
N SER A 86 -8.54 11.84 -17.68
CA SER A 86 -8.87 11.20 -16.40
C SER A 86 -8.02 9.95 -16.19
N ILE A 87 -7.59 9.70 -14.94
CA ILE A 87 -6.92 8.46 -14.56
C ILE A 87 -7.80 7.22 -14.84
N ASP A 88 -9.12 7.37 -14.75
CA ASP A 88 -10.08 6.29 -15.00
C ASP A 88 -10.06 5.84 -16.48
N GLN A 89 -9.76 6.76 -17.40
CA GLN A 89 -9.68 6.48 -18.84
C GLN A 89 -8.29 6.00 -19.28
N PHE A 90 -7.27 6.19 -18.43
CA PHE A 90 -5.87 5.95 -18.78
C PHE A 90 -5.65 4.53 -19.33
N GLY A 91 -6.13 3.52 -18.60
CA GLY A 91 -5.95 2.12 -18.97
C GLY A 91 -6.64 1.77 -20.28
N GLU A 92 -7.89 2.19 -20.45
CA GLU A 92 -8.68 1.90 -21.65
C GLU A 92 -8.07 2.54 -22.91
N ILE A 93 -7.58 3.77 -22.81
CA ILE A 93 -6.88 4.43 -23.93
C ILE A 93 -5.55 3.71 -24.20
N ALA A 94 -4.81 3.31 -23.17
CA ALA A 94 -3.57 2.54 -23.33
C ALA A 94 -3.80 1.22 -24.09
N LEU A 95 -4.93 0.54 -23.85
CA LEU A 95 -5.28 -0.71 -24.54
C LEU A 95 -5.46 -0.55 -26.05
N GLN A 96 -5.82 0.64 -26.52
CA GLN A 96 -5.99 0.94 -27.96
C GLN A 96 -4.66 1.04 -28.72
N SER A 97 -3.53 1.05 -28.02
CA SER A 97 -2.20 1.06 -28.64
C SER A 97 -1.97 -0.20 -29.48
N GLY A 98 -1.64 -0.01 -30.75
CA GLY A 98 -1.16 -1.06 -31.65
C GLY A 98 0.37 -1.25 -31.58
N SER A 99 1.11 -0.23 -31.15
CA SER A 99 2.56 -0.28 -31.00
C SER A 99 3.01 0.74 -29.94
N SER A 100 3.23 0.27 -28.71
CA SER A 100 3.64 1.13 -27.60
C SER A 100 4.97 1.84 -27.88
N VAL A 101 5.13 3.06 -27.34
CA VAL A 101 6.40 3.76 -27.38
C VAL A 101 7.19 3.53 -26.11
N ARG A 102 8.50 3.33 -26.24
CA ARG A 102 9.35 3.18 -25.06
C ARG A 102 9.46 4.52 -24.32
N ILE A 103 9.01 4.53 -23.06
CA ILE A 103 9.18 5.65 -22.12
C ILE A 103 10.19 5.31 -21.01
N ALA A 104 11.03 6.29 -20.66
CA ALA A 104 11.96 6.25 -19.55
C ALA A 104 11.24 6.38 -18.19
N GLY A 105 10.86 5.24 -17.58
CA GLY A 105 10.14 5.20 -16.28
C GLY A 105 11.00 5.20 -15.02
N ARG A 106 12.18 5.82 -15.02
CA ARG A 106 13.06 5.83 -13.81
C ARG A 106 12.62 6.84 -12.75
N CYS A 107 12.10 7.99 -13.18
CA CYS A 107 11.61 9.07 -12.32
C CYS A 107 10.41 9.73 -13.01
N ALA A 108 9.44 10.26 -12.25
CA ALA A 108 8.29 10.98 -12.79
C ALA A 108 8.70 12.19 -13.65
N VAL A 109 9.79 12.88 -13.28
CA VAL A 109 10.33 14.03 -14.02
C VAL A 109 10.94 13.61 -15.36
N PHE A 110 11.65 12.48 -15.41
CA PHE A 110 12.22 12.00 -16.68
C PHE A 110 11.17 11.35 -17.58
N ALA A 111 10.18 10.68 -17.00
CA ALA A 111 9.06 10.15 -17.75
C ALA A 111 8.26 11.28 -18.43
N GLU A 112 8.11 12.41 -17.75
CA GLU A 112 7.50 13.62 -18.31
C GLU A 112 8.26 14.16 -19.51
N SER A 113 9.57 14.42 -19.37
CA SER A 113 10.38 14.96 -20.47
C SER A 113 10.35 14.04 -21.69
N ASP A 114 10.43 12.72 -21.47
CA ASP A 114 10.39 11.73 -22.55
C ASP A 114 9.00 11.66 -23.18
N MET A 115 7.93 11.70 -22.39
CA MET A 115 6.54 11.75 -22.87
C MET A 115 6.29 12.98 -23.76
N ILE A 116 6.70 14.18 -23.33
CA ILE A 116 6.58 15.42 -24.12
C ILE A 116 7.35 15.29 -25.42
N HIS A 117 8.56 14.72 -25.37
CA HIS A 117 9.36 14.46 -26.56
C HIS A 117 8.65 13.50 -27.52
N LYS A 118 8.02 12.42 -27.04
CA LYS A 118 7.22 11.51 -27.89
C LYS A 118 6.01 12.20 -28.51
N GLN A 119 5.34 13.09 -27.79
CA GLN A 119 4.26 13.89 -28.37
C GLN A 119 4.76 14.78 -29.51
N GLN A 120 5.92 15.44 -29.33
CA GLN A 120 6.55 16.27 -30.36
C GLN A 120 6.99 15.47 -31.60
N MET A 121 7.32 14.19 -31.42
CA MET A 121 7.61 13.26 -32.53
C MET A 121 6.35 12.75 -33.24
N GLY A 122 5.15 13.14 -32.80
CA GLY A 122 3.88 12.71 -33.38
C GLY A 122 3.40 11.34 -32.91
N CYS A 123 3.93 10.80 -31.81
CA CYS A 123 3.44 9.54 -31.25
C CYS A 123 2.02 9.71 -30.72
N GLY A 124 1.16 8.72 -31.01
CA GLY A 124 -0.24 8.72 -30.57
C GLY A 124 -0.38 8.61 -29.05
N LEU A 125 -1.44 9.22 -28.52
CA LEU A 125 -1.75 9.14 -27.09
C LEU A 125 -1.87 7.69 -26.57
N PRO A 126 -2.57 6.75 -27.25
CA PRO A 126 -2.61 5.35 -26.82
C PRO A 126 -1.23 4.72 -26.65
N ASP A 127 -0.31 4.96 -27.59
CA ASP A 127 1.03 4.38 -27.58
C ASP A 127 1.89 4.92 -26.44
N ILE A 128 1.74 6.21 -26.14
CA ILE A 128 2.39 6.88 -25.01
C ILE A 128 1.88 6.30 -23.68
N LEU A 129 0.57 6.16 -23.51
CA LEU A 129 -0.02 5.63 -22.28
C LEU A 129 0.35 4.15 -22.06
N ALA A 130 0.35 3.34 -23.12
CA ALA A 130 0.86 1.98 -23.07
C ALA A 130 2.34 1.94 -22.66
N GLY A 131 3.16 2.83 -23.24
CA GLY A 131 4.55 3.01 -22.88
C GLY A 131 4.77 3.38 -21.42
N LEU A 132 3.91 4.21 -20.85
CA LEU A 132 3.93 4.59 -19.42
C LEU A 132 3.57 3.42 -18.51
N CYS A 133 2.56 2.62 -18.85
CA CYS A 133 2.22 1.39 -18.11
C CYS A 133 3.40 0.42 -18.09
N GLU A 134 3.99 0.14 -19.25
CA GLU A 134 5.18 -0.72 -19.37
C GLU A 134 6.38 -0.16 -18.59
N ALA A 135 6.55 1.16 -18.61
CA ALA A 135 7.62 1.83 -17.88
C ALA A 135 7.47 1.66 -16.36
N LEU A 136 6.24 1.76 -15.84
CA LEU A 136 5.95 1.53 -14.42
C LEU A 136 6.16 0.06 -14.06
N VAL A 137 5.63 -0.90 -14.83
CA VAL A 137 5.83 -2.35 -14.58
C VAL A 137 7.32 -2.70 -14.58
N ARG A 138 8.07 -2.22 -15.58
CA ARG A 138 9.52 -2.43 -15.66
C ARG A 138 10.25 -1.85 -14.46
N ASN A 139 9.85 -0.67 -13.97
CA ASN A 139 10.41 -0.08 -12.75
C ASN A 139 10.10 -0.94 -11.52
N TYR A 140 8.82 -1.33 -11.35
CA TYR A 140 8.36 -2.15 -10.24
C TYR A 140 9.11 -3.48 -10.16
N LEU A 141 9.25 -4.19 -11.29
CA LEU A 141 9.97 -5.47 -11.33
C LEU A 141 11.47 -5.33 -11.06
N ASN A 142 12.10 -4.26 -11.54
CA ASN A 142 13.53 -4.01 -11.33
C ASN A 142 13.88 -3.56 -9.91
N ASN A 143 12.93 -2.98 -9.17
CA ASN A 143 13.16 -2.44 -7.83
C ASN A 143 12.55 -3.32 -6.74
N VAL A 144 11.23 -3.53 -6.81
CA VAL A 144 10.47 -4.27 -5.79
C VAL A 144 10.48 -5.77 -6.09
N GLY A 145 10.32 -6.16 -7.35
CA GLY A 145 10.33 -7.56 -7.78
C GLY A 145 11.72 -8.20 -7.91
N LYS A 146 12.81 -7.43 -7.72
CA LYS A 146 14.17 -7.88 -8.03
C LYS A 146 14.58 -9.07 -7.16
N GLY A 147 14.98 -10.15 -7.80
CA GLY A 147 15.42 -11.38 -7.12
C GLY A 147 14.29 -12.18 -6.47
N LYS A 148 13.03 -11.82 -6.70
CA LYS A 148 11.86 -12.56 -6.20
C LYS A 148 11.44 -13.60 -7.22
N GLU A 149 11.07 -14.78 -6.75
CA GLU A 149 10.49 -15.84 -7.59
C GLU A 149 8.98 -15.59 -7.75
N ILE A 150 8.58 -15.05 -8.91
CA ILE A 150 7.20 -14.73 -9.24
C ILE A 150 6.54 -15.97 -9.88
N LEU A 151 5.54 -16.55 -9.20
CA LEU A 151 4.83 -17.75 -9.66
C LEU A 151 3.32 -17.53 -9.66
N ALA A 152 2.63 -18.19 -10.59
CA ALA A 152 1.18 -18.21 -10.66
C ALA A 152 0.58 -19.12 -9.55
N PRO A 153 -0.62 -18.80 -9.02
CA PRO A 153 -1.46 -17.66 -9.34
C PRO A 153 -0.85 -16.34 -8.85
N VAL A 154 -0.77 -15.36 -9.76
CA VAL A 154 -0.35 -13.98 -9.47
C VAL A 154 -1.59 -13.13 -9.28
N VAL A 155 -1.67 -12.44 -8.14
CA VAL A 155 -2.78 -11.53 -7.83
C VAL A 155 -2.29 -10.09 -7.86
N PHE A 156 -3.00 -9.22 -8.57
CA PHE A 156 -2.75 -7.79 -8.57
C PHE A 156 -3.85 -7.04 -7.81
N GLN A 157 -3.44 -6.22 -6.85
CA GLN A 157 -4.30 -5.48 -5.95
C GLN A 157 -3.72 -4.08 -5.65
N GLY A 158 -4.42 -3.28 -4.85
CA GLY A 158 -4.16 -1.86 -4.66
C GLY A 158 -4.92 -1.00 -5.67
N GLY A 159 -4.94 0.32 -5.48
CA GLY A 159 -5.73 1.23 -6.31
C GLY A 159 -5.40 1.16 -7.80
N VAL A 160 -4.12 0.91 -8.13
CA VAL A 160 -3.66 0.82 -9.53
C VAL A 160 -4.16 -0.44 -10.24
N ALA A 161 -4.64 -1.45 -9.52
CA ALA A 161 -5.25 -2.63 -10.12
C ALA A 161 -6.56 -2.34 -10.88
N ALA A 162 -7.15 -1.16 -10.71
CA ALA A 162 -8.24 -0.67 -11.55
C ALA A 162 -7.82 -0.36 -12.99
N ASN A 163 -6.54 -0.10 -13.22
CA ASN A 163 -6.03 0.30 -14.53
C ASN A 163 -5.75 -0.93 -15.40
N VAL A 164 -6.62 -1.19 -16.38
CA VAL A 164 -6.51 -2.35 -17.28
C VAL A 164 -5.24 -2.35 -18.14
N GLY A 165 -4.67 -1.18 -18.44
CA GLY A 165 -3.38 -1.05 -19.13
C GLY A 165 -2.22 -1.58 -18.29
N MET A 166 -2.28 -1.39 -16.97
CA MET A 166 -1.30 -1.96 -16.02
C MET A 166 -1.40 -3.49 -15.94
N ILE A 167 -2.62 -4.04 -15.98
CA ILE A 167 -2.84 -5.49 -16.03
C ILE A 167 -2.16 -6.07 -17.27
N ARG A 168 -2.47 -5.52 -18.46
CA ARG A 168 -1.85 -5.95 -19.72
C ARG A 168 -0.33 -5.85 -19.68
N ALA A 169 0.21 -4.75 -19.15
CA ALA A 169 1.65 -4.54 -19.05
C ALA A 169 2.33 -5.57 -18.12
N PHE A 170 1.70 -5.94 -17.01
CA PHE A 170 2.20 -7.01 -16.15
C PHE A 170 2.16 -8.38 -16.82
N GLU A 171 1.05 -8.71 -17.49
CA GLU A 171 0.91 -9.97 -18.23
C GLU A 171 1.98 -10.11 -19.32
N GLN A 172 2.23 -9.05 -20.08
CA GLN A 172 3.29 -9.01 -21.09
C GLN A 172 4.69 -9.16 -20.49
N ALA A 173 4.97 -8.47 -19.38
CA ALA A 173 6.29 -8.49 -18.75
C ALA A 173 6.60 -9.83 -18.06
N LEU A 174 5.59 -10.49 -17.50
CA LEU A 174 5.74 -11.73 -16.74
C LEU A 174 5.49 -13.00 -17.57
N GLY A 175 4.75 -12.90 -18.67
CA GLY A 175 4.27 -14.06 -19.43
C GLY A 175 3.30 -14.93 -18.62
N LEU A 176 2.66 -14.36 -17.59
CA LEU A 176 1.76 -15.04 -16.67
C LEU A 176 0.42 -14.29 -16.62
N PRO A 177 -0.72 -14.99 -16.47
CA PRO A 177 -2.00 -14.35 -16.28
C PRO A 177 -2.05 -13.62 -14.94
N ILE A 178 -2.67 -12.43 -14.93
CA ILE A 178 -2.82 -11.62 -13.72
C ILE A 178 -4.27 -11.64 -13.25
N LYS A 179 -4.49 -12.06 -12.00
CA LYS A 179 -5.82 -12.07 -11.39
C LYS A 179 -6.04 -10.81 -10.56
N VAL A 180 -7.10 -10.07 -10.83
CA VAL A 180 -7.56 -8.97 -9.97
C VAL A 180 -8.72 -9.47 -9.10
N PRO A 181 -8.63 -9.39 -7.76
CA PRO A 181 -9.69 -9.83 -6.87
C PRO A 181 -10.84 -8.81 -6.81
N PRO A 182 -12.08 -9.19 -6.44
CA PRO A 182 -13.23 -8.27 -6.44
C PRO A 182 -13.07 -7.01 -5.58
N TYR A 183 -12.34 -7.11 -4.47
CA TYR A 183 -12.12 -6.01 -3.51
C TYR A 183 -10.67 -5.50 -3.55
N TYR A 184 -10.06 -5.50 -4.74
CA TYR A 184 -8.64 -5.20 -4.97
C TYR A 184 -8.14 -3.92 -4.28
N ASN A 185 -8.99 -2.89 -4.15
CA ASN A 185 -8.64 -1.59 -3.57
C ASN A 185 -8.67 -1.56 -2.03
N VAL A 186 -9.24 -2.58 -1.36
CA VAL A 186 -9.41 -2.61 0.09
C VAL A 186 -8.97 -3.93 0.75
N MET A 187 -8.22 -4.77 0.03
CA MET A 187 -7.77 -6.08 0.51
C MET A 187 -7.03 -6.03 1.86
N GLY A 188 -6.26 -4.97 2.13
CA GLY A 188 -5.61 -4.78 3.43
C GLY A 188 -6.64 -4.65 4.57
N ALA A 189 -7.71 -3.87 4.35
CA ALA A 189 -8.79 -3.72 5.33
C ALA A 189 -9.56 -5.04 5.52
N VAL A 190 -9.83 -5.78 4.44
CA VAL A 190 -10.44 -7.13 4.50
C VAL A 190 -9.59 -8.05 5.37
N GLY A 191 -8.28 -8.07 5.16
CA GLY A 191 -7.36 -8.88 5.96
C GLY A 191 -7.34 -8.50 7.43
N ALA A 192 -7.34 -7.21 7.73
CA ALA A 192 -7.42 -6.71 9.11
C ALA A 192 -8.74 -7.12 9.77
N ALA A 193 -9.86 -7.06 9.06
CA ALA A 193 -11.16 -7.48 9.56
C ALA A 193 -11.21 -9.00 9.85
N LEU A 194 -10.64 -9.83 8.96
CA LEU A 194 -10.55 -11.28 9.15
C LEU A 194 -9.73 -11.63 10.41
N LEU A 195 -8.58 -10.98 10.58
CA LEU A 195 -7.71 -11.17 11.75
C LEU A 195 -8.36 -10.69 13.06
N ALA A 196 -9.09 -9.58 13.00
CA ALA A 196 -9.84 -9.08 14.14
C ALA A 196 -10.97 -10.03 14.55
N ARG A 197 -11.72 -10.57 13.58
CA ARG A 197 -12.78 -11.56 13.83
C ARG A 197 -12.23 -12.80 14.53
N GLU A 198 -11.09 -13.33 14.08
CA GLU A 198 -10.43 -14.47 14.70
C GLU A 198 -9.98 -14.15 16.13
N THR A 199 -9.40 -12.95 16.34
CA THR A 199 -8.90 -12.52 17.65
C THR A 199 -10.03 -12.33 18.66
N ALA A 200 -11.12 -11.68 18.24
CA ALA A 200 -12.29 -11.47 19.08
C ALA A 200 -12.97 -12.81 19.43
N ALA A 201 -13.08 -13.74 18.48
CA ALA A 201 -13.61 -15.09 18.73
C ALA A 201 -12.77 -15.87 19.76
N LYS A 202 -11.43 -15.75 19.71
CA LYS A 202 -10.53 -16.37 20.69
C LYS A 202 -10.63 -15.76 22.08
N LYS A 203 -10.82 -14.44 22.17
CA LYS A 203 -10.92 -13.72 23.46
C LYS A 203 -12.31 -13.78 24.09
N GLY A 204 -13.36 -13.94 23.27
CA GLY A 204 -14.75 -13.88 23.71
C GLY A 204 -15.32 -12.46 23.87
N TYR A 205 -14.52 -11.41 23.63
CA TYR A 205 -14.96 -10.01 23.68
C TYR A 205 -14.14 -9.15 22.69
N SER A 206 -14.65 -7.95 22.39
CA SER A 206 -13.97 -6.96 21.53
C SER A 206 -13.46 -5.77 22.35
N LEU A 207 -12.33 -5.22 21.94
CA LEU A 207 -11.76 -3.97 22.46
C LEU A 207 -12.34 -2.72 21.75
N PHE A 208 -13.21 -2.91 20.76
CA PHE A 208 -13.77 -1.81 19.98
C PHE A 208 -14.51 -0.84 20.89
N LYS A 209 -14.10 0.43 20.89
CA LYS A 209 -14.67 1.47 21.76
C LYS A 209 -16.09 1.91 21.35
N GLY A 210 -16.59 1.43 20.21
CA GLY A 210 -17.87 1.84 19.64
C GLY A 210 -17.75 3.00 18.65
N PHE A 211 -18.88 3.43 18.09
CA PHE A 211 -18.91 4.48 17.06
C PHE A 211 -18.85 5.91 17.62
N GLY A 212 -19.11 6.11 18.92
CA GLY A 212 -19.00 7.42 19.58
C GLY A 212 -17.58 7.97 19.67
N ILE A 213 -16.58 7.24 19.17
CA ILE A 213 -15.20 7.72 19.03
C ILE A 213 -15.09 8.96 18.13
N SER A 214 -16.08 9.22 17.25
CA SER A 214 -16.15 10.44 16.43
C SER A 214 -16.43 11.69 17.25
N ASP A 215 -17.04 11.53 18.43
CA ASP A 215 -17.53 12.63 19.26
C ASP A 215 -16.53 12.97 20.39
N MET A 216 -15.44 12.20 20.50
CA MET A 216 -14.39 12.39 21.51
C MET A 216 -13.41 13.49 21.10
N GLU A 217 -12.87 14.23 22.08
CA GLU A 217 -11.87 15.25 21.81
C GLU A 217 -10.46 14.64 21.83
N TYR A 218 -9.79 14.65 20.67
CA TYR A 218 -8.40 14.24 20.56
C TYR A 218 -7.49 15.46 20.46
N LYS A 219 -6.46 15.51 21.31
CA LYS A 219 -5.40 16.53 21.23
C LYS A 219 -4.05 15.86 21.00
N THR A 220 -3.25 16.46 20.13
CA THR A 220 -1.86 16.07 19.87
C THR A 220 -0.94 17.12 20.48
N GLY A 221 0.08 16.68 21.20
CA GLY A 221 1.16 17.54 21.68
C GLY A 221 2.51 16.86 21.47
N SER A 222 3.60 17.60 21.60
CA SER A 222 4.94 17.02 21.66
C SER A 222 5.77 17.66 22.77
N PHE A 223 6.78 16.92 23.23
CA PHE A 223 7.78 17.41 24.18
C PHE A 223 9.13 16.78 23.90
N GLU A 224 10.20 17.47 24.30
CA GLU A 224 11.56 16.94 24.20
C GLU A 224 11.87 16.03 25.40
N CYS A 225 12.32 14.80 25.13
CA CYS A 225 12.62 13.83 26.18
C CYS A 225 13.92 14.18 26.93
N PRO A 226 13.88 14.46 28.25
CA PRO A 226 15.09 14.76 29.03
C PRO A 226 15.84 13.50 29.49
N GLY A 227 15.48 12.32 28.99
CA GLY A 227 15.92 11.03 29.55
C GLY A 227 17.36 10.62 29.19
N CYS A 228 17.92 11.14 28.10
CA CYS A 228 19.31 10.95 27.69
C CYS A 228 19.71 11.99 26.64
N SER A 229 20.97 11.97 26.21
CA SER A 229 21.52 12.90 25.21
C SER A 229 20.87 12.82 23.82
N ASN A 230 20.00 11.86 23.55
CA ASN A 230 19.29 11.76 22.27
C ASN A 230 18.17 12.80 22.10
N LEU A 231 17.72 13.45 23.18
CA LEU A 231 16.73 14.53 23.17
C LEU A 231 15.60 14.31 22.16
N CYS A 232 15.00 13.11 22.19
CA CYS A 232 14.01 12.73 21.18
C CYS A 232 12.77 13.62 21.31
N GLU A 233 12.24 14.09 20.19
CA GLU A 233 10.88 14.64 20.16
C GLU A 233 9.88 13.50 20.37
N VAL A 234 9.11 13.58 21.45
CA VAL A 234 8.08 12.61 21.80
C VAL A 234 6.72 13.23 21.51
N ILE A 235 6.00 12.61 20.59
CA ILE A 235 4.62 12.97 20.27
C ILE A 235 3.70 12.24 21.25
N GLN A 236 2.69 12.95 21.75
CA GLN A 236 1.68 12.45 22.67
C GLN A 236 0.29 12.71 22.10
N VAL A 237 -0.60 11.73 22.25
CA VAL A 237 -2.02 11.85 21.93
C VAL A 237 -2.84 11.69 23.20
N THR A 238 -3.77 12.61 23.41
CA THR A 238 -4.75 12.56 24.51
C THR A 238 -6.17 12.46 23.98
N GLU A 239 -7.00 11.66 24.65
CA GLU A 239 -8.44 11.48 24.46
C GLU A 239 -9.12 11.96 25.75
N ASP A 240 -9.96 12.99 25.67
CA ASP A 240 -10.66 13.60 26.82
C ASP A 240 -9.72 13.90 28.01
N GLY A 241 -8.53 14.43 27.70
CA GLY A 241 -7.49 14.77 28.69
C GLY A 241 -6.66 13.58 29.21
N ARG A 242 -6.98 12.34 28.84
CA ARG A 242 -6.19 11.15 29.18
C ARG A 242 -5.20 10.79 28.08
N ILE A 243 -3.98 10.43 28.45
CA ILE A 243 -2.95 10.04 27.48
C ILE A 243 -3.24 8.64 26.96
N ILE A 244 -3.40 8.51 25.64
CA ILE A 244 -3.70 7.22 24.99
C ILE A 244 -2.53 6.66 24.19
N ALA A 245 -1.62 7.52 23.72
CA ALA A 245 -0.48 7.10 22.93
C ALA A 245 0.72 8.04 23.09
N ARG A 246 1.93 7.47 22.99
CA ARG A 246 3.18 8.21 22.83
C ARG A 246 4.09 7.49 21.82
N TRP A 247 4.86 8.25 21.03
CA TRP A 247 5.88 7.71 20.14
C TRP A 247 6.96 8.77 19.82
N GLY A 248 8.01 8.36 19.11
CA GLY A 248 9.12 9.23 18.71
C GLY A 248 10.40 9.01 19.54
N ASP A 249 10.29 8.26 20.64
CA ASP A 249 11.43 7.92 21.47
C ASP A 249 12.25 6.75 20.91
N ARG A 250 13.58 6.88 20.94
CA ARG A 250 14.50 5.85 20.40
C ARG A 250 14.65 4.62 21.28
N CYS A 251 14.46 4.76 22.60
CA CYS A 251 14.72 3.71 23.58
C CYS A 251 13.48 2.93 24.06
N GLY A 252 12.28 3.31 23.61
CA GLY A 252 11.02 2.67 24.03
C GLY A 252 10.48 3.11 25.38
N LYS A 253 11.17 4.01 26.11
CA LYS A 253 10.74 4.55 27.41
C LYS A 253 9.31 5.10 27.39
N TRP A 254 8.94 5.86 26.36
CA TRP A 254 7.65 6.53 26.31
C TRP A 254 6.60 5.72 25.55
N SER A 255 7.01 5.10 24.44
CA SER A 255 6.11 4.27 23.62
C SER A 255 5.67 2.98 24.32
N ASN A 256 6.44 2.44 25.27
CA ASN A 256 6.05 1.25 26.03
C ASN A 256 5.31 1.55 27.34
N ALA A 257 5.49 2.73 27.93
CA ALA A 257 4.91 3.06 29.25
C ALA A 257 3.39 2.86 29.32
N LEU A 258 2.67 3.18 28.24
CA LEU A 258 1.20 3.05 28.19
C LEU A 258 0.71 1.62 27.88
N ARG A 259 1.61 0.70 27.51
CA ARG A 259 1.26 -0.72 27.31
C ARG A 259 1.28 -1.49 28.63
N GLU A 260 2.16 -1.11 29.56
CA GLU A 260 2.32 -1.78 30.85
C GLU A 260 1.16 -1.45 31.81
N GLU A 261 0.63 -0.21 31.80
CA GLU A 261 -0.54 0.20 32.60
C GLU A 261 -1.85 -0.53 32.28
N LYS A 262 -1.96 -1.20 31.11
CA LYS A 262 -3.15 -1.96 30.73
C LYS A 262 -3.10 -3.45 31.11
N ILE A 263 -1.96 -3.92 31.64
CA ILE A 263 -1.73 -5.34 32.00
C ILE A 263 -1.81 -5.55 33.53
N SER A 264 -1.72 -4.49 34.32
CA SER A 264 -2.01 -4.45 35.75
C SER A 264 -3.49 -4.18 36.04
#